data_AF-A0A821ZPY8-F1
#
_entry.id   AF-A0A821ZPY8-F1
#
_cell.length_a   1.000
_cell.length_b   1.000
_cell.length_c   1.000
_cell.angle_alpha   90.00
_cell.angle_beta   90.00
_cell.angle_gamma   90.00
#
_symmetry.space_group_name_H-M   'P 1'
#
loop_
_entity.id
_entity.type
_entity.pdbx_description
1 polymer ?
#
loop_
_entity_poly.entity_id
_entity_poly.type
_entity_poly.pdbx_seq_one_letter_code
_entity_poly.pdbx_strand_id
1 'polypeptide(L)'
;LDTKGRDPSNGLIDWLNSNIFSRYCAPDNSRTFACLVFGSGTYVVLIQIRQYILKNLFSYHGWMYQEHGKMSGIGPKVWGGLVKLFIGRNPSLYSYQSVLPTLPLPNLDDTLRRYLRTIRPLCDDTEYRRMEVLAEDFRRTIGKKLQRYLWLKWLISTNYVSDWWEKFVYLRGRSPIMVNSNFYGLDAAYIRPTTIQTARGANVVCAAFHYRSELDHQETKP
;
A
#
# COMPACT_ATOMS: atom_id res chain seq x y z
N LEU A 1 27.13 -35.62 -18.68
CA LEU A 1 27.19 -34.73 -17.50
C LEU A 1 26.27 -35.33 -16.45
N ASP A 2 26.88 -36.02 -15.49
CA ASP A 2 26.22 -36.86 -14.49
C ASP A 2 25.56 -35.98 -13.41
N THR A 3 24.24 -35.77 -13.51
CA THR A 3 23.43 -35.04 -12.52
C THR A 3 22.83 -35.98 -11.47
N LYS A 4 23.58 -37.01 -11.04
CA LYS A 4 23.23 -37.80 -9.86
C LYS A 4 23.65 -37.04 -8.61
N GLY A 5 22.69 -36.45 -7.91
CA GLY A 5 22.91 -36.12 -6.50
C GLY A 5 21.88 -35.24 -5.81
N ARG A 6 21.26 -34.28 -6.51
CA ARG A 6 20.22 -33.44 -5.89
C ARG A 6 19.19 -33.07 -6.93
N ASP A 7 18.15 -33.89 -7.05
CA ASP A 7 16.92 -33.44 -7.68
C ASP A 7 16.33 -32.32 -6.79
N PRO A 8 16.27 -31.06 -7.27
CA PRO A 8 15.75 -29.94 -6.49
C PRO A 8 14.25 -30.10 -6.20
N SER A 9 13.56 -31.01 -6.90
CA SER A 9 12.17 -31.36 -6.61
C SER A 9 12.04 -32.44 -5.53
N ASN A 10 13.14 -33.01 -5.02
CA ASN A 10 13.13 -34.13 -4.07
C ASN A 10 12.20 -35.28 -4.50
N GLY A 11 12.15 -35.61 -5.80
CA GLY A 11 11.29 -36.65 -6.36
C GLY A 11 9.85 -36.22 -6.62
N LEU A 12 9.48 -34.95 -6.41
CA LEU A 12 8.10 -34.48 -6.62
C LEU A 12 7.72 -34.50 -8.11
N ILE A 13 8.66 -34.25 -9.02
CA ILE A 13 8.42 -34.35 -10.47
C ILE A 13 8.12 -35.80 -10.86
N ASP A 14 8.88 -36.76 -10.33
CA ASP A 14 8.67 -38.18 -10.61
C ASP A 14 7.36 -38.69 -9.98
N TRP A 15 6.98 -38.16 -8.82
CA TRP A 15 5.67 -38.40 -8.20
C TRP A 15 4.52 -37.84 -9.05
N LEU A 16 4.62 -36.60 -9.51
CA LEU A 16 3.62 -35.95 -10.38
C LEU A 16 3.46 -36.71 -11.69
N ASN A 17 4.59 -37.10 -12.30
CA ASN A 17 4.60 -37.87 -13.53
C ASN A 17 3.96 -39.24 -13.36
N SER A 18 4.35 -40.00 -12.33
CA SER A 18 3.87 -41.38 -12.12
C SER A 18 2.41 -41.47 -11.68
N ASN A 19 1.91 -40.51 -10.88
CA ASN A 19 0.56 -40.58 -10.30
C ASN A 19 -0.50 -39.81 -11.08
N ILE A 20 -0.12 -38.76 -11.82
CA ILE A 20 -1.06 -37.87 -12.49
C ILE A 20 -0.86 -37.92 -14.00
N PHE A 21 0.28 -37.46 -14.50
CA PHE A 21 0.42 -37.18 -15.94
C PHE A 21 0.58 -38.44 -16.79
N SER A 22 1.17 -39.52 -16.26
CA SER A 22 1.28 -40.81 -16.96
C SER A 22 -0.08 -41.45 -17.28
N ARG A 23 -1.13 -41.09 -16.53
CA ARG A 23 -2.49 -41.63 -16.71
C ARG A 23 -3.29 -40.90 -17.79
N TYR A 24 -2.94 -39.65 -18.10
CA TYR A 24 -3.72 -38.78 -18.97
C TYR A 24 -2.96 -38.28 -20.21
N CYS A 25 -1.62 -38.36 -20.22
CA CYS A 25 -0.77 -37.87 -21.30
C CYS A 25 0.06 -38.99 -21.91
N ALA A 26 0.45 -38.82 -23.19
CA ALA A 26 1.40 -39.72 -23.83
C ALA A 26 2.73 -39.78 -23.04
N PRO A 27 3.41 -40.94 -22.99
CA PRO A 27 4.62 -41.15 -22.19
C PRO A 27 5.74 -40.12 -22.45
N ASP A 28 5.86 -39.66 -23.69
CA ASP A 28 6.87 -38.69 -24.11
C ASP A 28 6.58 -37.27 -23.58
N ASN A 29 5.31 -36.94 -23.34
CA ASN A 29 4.87 -35.61 -22.92
C ASN A 29 4.61 -35.50 -21.41
N SER A 30 4.28 -36.61 -20.74
CA SER A 30 3.86 -36.62 -19.34
C SER A 30 4.92 -36.04 -18.38
N ARG A 31 6.20 -36.34 -18.65
CA ARG A 31 7.32 -35.83 -17.85
C ARG A 31 7.53 -34.33 -18.03
N THR A 32 7.36 -33.84 -19.25
CA THR A 32 7.45 -32.41 -19.58
C THR A 32 6.36 -31.62 -18.86
N PHE A 33 5.14 -32.13 -18.82
CA PHE A 33 4.04 -31.52 -18.05
C PHE A 33 4.32 -31.51 -16.54
N ALA A 34 4.85 -32.59 -15.98
CA ALA A 34 5.24 -32.63 -14.57
C ALA A 34 6.28 -31.57 -14.21
N CYS A 35 7.30 -31.38 -15.07
CA CYS A 35 8.30 -30.31 -14.92
C CYS A 35 7.68 -28.91 -15.01
N LEU A 36 6.77 -28.67 -15.95
CA LEU A 36 6.09 -27.37 -16.12
C LEU A 36 5.23 -27.01 -14.90
N VAL A 37 4.48 -27.98 -14.37
CA VAL A 37 3.65 -27.76 -13.17
C VAL A 37 4.51 -27.51 -11.94
N PHE A 38 5.59 -28.27 -11.76
CA PHE A 38 6.53 -28.02 -10.65
C PHE A 38 7.23 -26.65 -10.79
N GLY A 39 7.71 -26.30 -11.99
CA GLY A 39 8.37 -25.03 -12.24
C GLY A 39 7.45 -23.82 -12.05
N SER A 40 6.22 -23.88 -12.56
CA SER A 40 5.23 -22.82 -12.35
C SER A 40 4.81 -22.72 -10.88
N GLY A 41 4.57 -23.85 -10.20
CA GLY A 41 4.23 -23.88 -8.79
C GLY A 41 5.32 -23.29 -7.89
N THR A 42 6.58 -23.70 -8.08
CA THR A 42 7.73 -23.14 -7.34
C THR A 42 7.90 -21.64 -7.61
N TYR A 43 7.74 -21.20 -8.86
CA TYR A 43 7.78 -19.78 -9.21
C TYR A 43 6.70 -18.96 -8.50
N VAL A 44 5.44 -19.44 -8.50
CA VAL A 44 4.34 -18.77 -7.79
C VAL A 44 4.61 -18.71 -6.29
N VAL A 45 5.09 -19.79 -5.68
CA VAL A 45 5.44 -19.81 -4.25
C VAL A 45 6.51 -18.78 -3.91
N LEU A 46 7.56 -18.67 -4.73
CA LEU A 46 8.61 -17.67 -4.53
C LEU A 46 8.07 -16.23 -4.65
N ILE A 47 7.16 -15.97 -5.58
CA ILE A 47 6.48 -14.67 -5.69
C ILE A 47 5.69 -14.38 -4.42
N GLN A 48 4.90 -15.34 -3.92
CA GLN A 48 4.10 -15.14 -2.72
C GLN A 48 4.95 -14.88 -1.48
N ILE A 49 6.07 -15.61 -1.34
CA ILE A 49 7.05 -15.37 -0.26
C ILE A 49 7.61 -13.95 -0.36
N ARG A 50 8.05 -13.53 -1.56
CA ARG A 50 8.56 -12.18 -1.77
C ARG A 50 7.52 -11.11 -1.45
N GLN A 51 6.28 -11.29 -1.91
CA GLN A 51 5.18 -10.36 -1.65
C GLN A 51 4.87 -10.26 -0.15
N TYR A 52 4.87 -11.40 0.56
CA TYR A 52 4.70 -11.45 2.01
C TYR A 52 5.82 -10.70 2.74
N ILE A 53 7.08 -10.92 2.35
CA ILE A 53 8.24 -10.22 2.94
C ILE A 53 8.12 -8.70 2.70
N LEU A 54 7.84 -8.27 1.46
CA LEU A 54 7.68 -6.86 1.13
C LEU A 54 6.54 -6.21 1.91
N LYS A 55 5.41 -6.91 2.06
CA LYS A 55 4.28 -6.41 2.87
C LYS A 55 4.66 -6.20 4.32
N ASN A 56 5.42 -7.12 4.92
CA ASN A 56 5.92 -6.98 6.28
C ASN A 56 6.94 -5.82 6.38
N LEU A 57 7.83 -5.69 5.41
CA LEU A 57 8.79 -4.59 5.37
C LEU A 57 8.09 -3.23 5.25
N PHE A 58 7.09 -3.09 4.39
CA PHE A 58 6.31 -1.85 4.24
C PHE A 58 5.38 -1.58 5.42
N SER A 59 5.03 -2.60 6.20
CA SER A 59 4.31 -2.44 7.46
C SER A 59 5.17 -1.85 8.59
N TYR A 60 6.49 -1.72 8.42
CA TYR A 60 7.35 -1.10 9.44
C TYR A 60 7.28 0.44 9.39
N HIS A 61 6.81 1.03 10.49
CA HIS A 61 6.58 2.48 10.61
C HIS A 61 7.54 3.17 11.59
N GLY A 62 8.49 2.43 12.18
CA GLY A 62 9.38 2.95 13.24
C GLY A 62 10.34 4.03 12.76
N TRP A 63 10.61 4.11 11.45
CA TRP A 63 11.43 5.15 10.85
C TRP A 63 10.75 6.53 10.84
N MET A 64 9.42 6.60 10.79
CA MET A 64 8.68 7.87 10.69
C MET A 64 8.74 8.71 11.96
N TYR A 65 8.92 8.07 13.12
CA TYR A 65 8.95 8.75 14.42
C TYR A 65 10.36 9.18 14.84
N GLN A 66 11.36 9.04 13.96
CA GLN A 66 12.73 9.45 14.23
C GLN A 66 12.92 10.93 13.90
N GLU A 67 13.82 11.59 14.63
CA GLU A 67 14.21 12.97 14.33
C GLU A 67 14.82 13.04 12.93
N HIS A 68 14.28 13.95 12.10
CA HIS A 68 14.79 14.18 10.75
C HIS A 68 16.27 14.61 10.82
N GLY A 69 17.12 13.98 10.01
CA GLY A 69 18.57 14.27 9.96
C GLY A 69 19.45 13.42 10.87
N LYS A 70 18.88 12.60 11.78
CA LYS A 70 19.64 11.66 12.62
C LYS A 70 19.15 10.22 12.42
N MET A 71 19.59 9.55 11.35
CA MET A 71 19.48 8.08 11.26
C MET A 71 20.51 7.41 12.19
N SER A 72 20.29 7.53 13.50
CA SER A 72 21.22 7.04 14.52
C SER A 72 21.08 5.53 14.80
N GLY A 73 19.93 4.93 14.50
CA GLY A 73 19.65 3.52 14.81
C GLY A 73 20.13 2.51 13.76
N ILE A 74 20.62 1.35 14.20
CA ILE A 74 20.95 0.19 13.35
C ILE A 74 19.68 -0.36 12.66
N GLY A 75 18.54 -0.37 13.36
CA GLY A 75 17.28 -0.94 12.88
C GLY A 75 16.80 -0.37 11.53
N PRO A 76 16.58 0.95 11.39
CA PRO A 76 16.15 1.55 10.12
C PRO A 76 17.13 1.34 8.96
N LYS A 77 18.44 1.28 9.25
CA LYS A 77 19.47 1.02 8.24
C LYS A 77 19.38 -0.42 7.72
N VAL A 78 19.22 -1.39 8.62
CA VAL A 78 19.00 -2.79 8.28
C VAL A 78 17.70 -2.95 7.49
N TRP A 79 16.61 -2.35 7.97
CA TRP A 79 15.33 -2.35 7.26
C TRP A 79 15.46 -1.78 5.84
N GLY A 80 16.09 -0.60 5.68
CA GLY A 80 16.28 0.02 4.38
C GLY A 80 17.15 -0.82 3.43
N GLY A 81 18.16 -1.52 3.98
CA GLY A 81 18.95 -2.49 3.24
C GLY A 81 18.12 -3.68 2.75
N LEU A 82 17.28 -4.26 3.62
CA LEU A 82 16.35 -5.34 3.26
C LEU A 82 15.34 -4.90 2.21
N VAL A 83 14.74 -3.72 2.37
CA VAL A 83 13.82 -3.15 1.38
C VAL A 83 14.49 -3.05 0.01
N LYS A 84 15.71 -2.48 -0.06
CA LYS A 84 16.49 -2.39 -1.31
C LYS A 84 16.79 -3.76 -1.93
N LEU A 85 17.04 -4.78 -1.11
CA LEU A 85 17.30 -6.15 -1.58
C LEU A 85 16.06 -6.77 -2.25
N PHE A 86 14.86 -6.58 -1.68
CA PHE A 86 13.63 -7.24 -2.14
C PHE A 86 12.83 -6.44 -3.19
N ILE A 87 13.03 -5.12 -3.29
CA ILE A 87 12.44 -4.26 -4.32
C ILE A 87 12.91 -4.72 -5.73
N GLY A 88 14.18 -5.08 -5.89
CA GLY A 88 14.72 -5.52 -7.18
C GLY A 88 15.18 -4.34 -8.05
N ARG A 89 15.57 -4.61 -9.29
CA ARG A 89 16.13 -3.61 -10.21
C ARG A 89 15.03 -3.02 -11.09
N ASN A 90 14.92 -1.69 -11.13
CA ASN A 90 13.99 -0.90 -11.95
C ASN A 90 12.51 -1.33 -11.85
N PRO A 91 11.88 -1.12 -10.69
CA PRO A 91 10.44 -1.34 -10.57
C PRO A 91 9.63 -0.35 -11.39
N SER A 92 8.53 -0.82 -11.97
CA SER A 92 7.52 0.05 -12.58
C SER A 92 6.71 0.77 -11.49
N LEU A 93 6.10 1.91 -11.84
CA LEU A 93 5.33 2.76 -10.93
C LEU A 93 4.32 2.00 -10.05
N TYR A 94 3.65 0.99 -10.59
CA TYR A 94 2.60 0.24 -9.87
C TYR A 94 3.05 -1.12 -9.33
N SER A 95 4.33 -1.48 -9.43
CA SER A 95 4.81 -2.84 -9.12
C SER A 95 4.59 -3.27 -7.67
N TYR A 96 4.42 -2.32 -6.74
CA TYR A 96 4.25 -2.59 -5.31
C TYR A 96 2.85 -2.32 -4.76
N GLN A 97 1.89 -1.91 -5.60
CA GLN A 97 0.54 -1.59 -5.11
C GLN A 97 -0.13 -2.78 -4.40
N SER A 98 0.14 -4.00 -4.84
CA SER A 98 -0.41 -5.22 -4.23
C SER A 98 0.21 -5.59 -2.88
N VAL A 99 1.39 -5.07 -2.56
CA VAL A 99 2.12 -5.39 -1.31
C VAL A 99 2.06 -4.25 -0.28
N LEU A 100 1.36 -3.15 -0.60
CA LEU A 100 1.14 -2.09 0.38
C LEU A 100 0.30 -2.60 1.57
N PRO A 101 0.63 -2.17 2.79
CA PRO A 101 -0.18 -2.51 3.95
C PRO A 101 -1.56 -1.88 3.84
N THR A 102 -2.59 -2.62 4.26
CA THR A 102 -3.94 -2.09 4.40
C THR A 102 -3.98 -1.04 5.49
N LEU A 103 -4.81 -0.01 5.31
CA LEU A 103 -5.00 1.03 6.34
C LEU A 103 -5.44 0.38 7.67
N PRO A 104 -4.72 0.60 8.78
CA PRO A 104 -5.09 0.00 10.05
C PRO A 104 -6.40 0.58 10.58
N LEU A 105 -7.17 -0.29 11.25
CA LEU A 105 -8.37 0.11 11.98
C LEU A 105 -8.02 0.33 13.46
N PRO A 106 -8.00 1.57 13.97
CA PRO A 106 -7.69 1.82 15.38
C PRO A 106 -8.77 1.24 16.31
N ASN A 107 -8.37 0.88 17.53
CA ASN A 107 -9.30 0.48 18.58
C ASN A 107 -10.21 1.68 18.96
N LEU A 108 -11.47 1.39 19.23
CA LEU A 108 -12.45 2.35 19.75
C LEU A 108 -11.95 3.05 21.03
N ASP A 109 -11.41 2.31 22.01
CA ASP A 109 -10.95 2.90 23.28
C ASP A 109 -9.80 3.89 23.07
N ASP A 110 -8.85 3.56 22.19
CA ASP A 110 -7.74 4.44 21.84
C ASP A 110 -8.21 5.67 21.07
N THR A 111 -9.19 5.49 20.18
CA THR A 111 -9.81 6.58 19.42
C THR A 111 -10.50 7.57 20.36
N LEU A 112 -11.29 7.07 21.32
CA LEU A 112 -11.97 7.91 22.31
C LEU A 112 -11.00 8.62 23.24
N ARG A 113 -9.94 7.94 23.70
CA ARG A 113 -8.89 8.57 24.52
C ARG A 113 -8.20 9.71 23.78
N ARG A 114 -7.87 9.50 22.50
CA ARG A 114 -7.26 10.54 21.66
C ARG A 114 -8.23 11.69 21.40
N TYR A 115 -9.50 11.38 21.12
CA TYR A 115 -10.56 12.37 20.96
C TYR A 115 -10.69 13.29 22.18
N LEU A 116 -10.85 12.72 23.38
CA LEU A 116 -10.94 13.48 24.63
C LEU A 116 -9.70 14.36 24.85
N ARG A 117 -8.51 13.80 24.63
CA ARG A 117 -7.26 14.58 24.72
C ARG A 117 -7.22 15.76 23.74
N THR A 118 -7.72 15.58 22.51
CA THR A 118 -7.72 16.61 21.47
C THR A 118 -8.73 17.72 21.74
N ILE A 119 -9.90 17.40 22.32
CA ILE A 119 -10.92 18.42 22.61
C ILE A 119 -10.70 19.14 23.94
N ARG A 120 -9.91 18.56 24.87
CA ARG A 120 -9.64 19.18 26.18
C ARG A 120 -9.25 20.66 26.10
N PRO A 121 -8.31 21.10 25.24
CA PRO A 121 -7.96 22.53 25.14
C PRO A 121 -9.03 23.40 24.46
N LEU A 122 -10.09 22.81 23.89
CA LEU A 122 -11.17 23.50 23.17
C LEU A 122 -12.43 23.67 24.02
N CYS A 123 -12.48 23.06 25.21
CA CYS A 123 -13.65 23.01 26.07
C CYS A 123 -13.33 23.57 27.46
N ASP A 124 -14.31 24.20 28.10
CA ASP A 124 -14.24 24.43 29.54
C ASP A 124 -14.43 23.13 30.34
N ASP A 125 -14.30 23.19 31.67
CA ASP A 125 -14.42 22.01 32.52
C ASP A 125 -15.81 21.37 32.48
N THR A 126 -16.87 22.17 32.34
CA THR A 126 -18.25 21.68 32.32
C THR A 126 -18.56 20.98 31.00
N GLU A 127 -18.14 21.57 29.88
CA GLU A 127 -18.25 21.01 28.54
C GLU A 127 -17.42 19.74 28.41
N TYR A 128 -16.18 19.78 28.90
CA TYR A 128 -15.30 18.61 28.86
C TYR A 128 -15.89 17.45 29.66
N ARG A 129 -16.42 17.71 30.86
CA ARG A 129 -17.08 16.68 31.67
C ARG A 129 -18.28 16.07 30.96
N ARG A 130 -19.07 16.88 30.25
CA ARG A 130 -20.16 16.40 29.41
C ARG A 130 -19.65 15.50 28.27
N MET A 131 -18.55 15.88 27.62
CA MET A 131 -17.95 15.06 26.55
C MET A 131 -17.40 13.74 27.07
N GLU A 132 -16.82 13.69 28.27
CA GLU A 132 -16.41 12.43 28.91
C GLU A 132 -17.58 11.47 29.09
N VAL A 133 -18.71 11.97 29.60
CA VAL A 133 -19.92 11.16 29.80
C VAL A 133 -20.46 10.63 28.48
N LEU A 134 -20.53 11.47 27.44
CA LEU A 134 -20.99 11.06 26.11
C LEU A 134 -20.04 10.05 25.44
N ALA A 135 -18.72 10.24 25.58
CA ALA A 135 -17.73 9.32 25.06
C ALA A 135 -17.85 7.94 25.74
N GLU A 136 -18.04 7.92 27.05
CA GLU A 136 -18.23 6.68 27.80
C GLU A 136 -19.56 5.99 27.45
N ASP A 137 -20.65 6.75 27.30
CA ASP A 137 -21.93 6.20 26.85
C ASP A 137 -21.78 5.57 25.45
N PHE A 138 -21.19 6.29 24.49
CA PHE A 138 -20.93 5.77 23.15
C PHE A 138 -20.07 4.50 23.17
N ARG A 139 -19.03 4.46 24.00
CA ARG A 139 -18.16 3.30 24.19
C ARG A 139 -18.93 2.08 24.69
N ARG A 140 -19.89 2.26 25.59
CA ARG A 140 -20.67 1.19 26.20
C ARG A 140 -21.84 0.74 25.34
N THR A 141 -22.46 1.65 24.60
CA THR A 141 -23.68 1.43 23.81
C THR A 141 -23.37 1.14 22.33
N ILE A 142 -23.67 2.08 21.43
CA ILE A 142 -23.67 1.89 19.98
C ILE A 142 -22.26 1.80 19.38
N GLY A 143 -21.25 2.39 20.03
CA GLY A 143 -19.88 2.43 19.50
C GLY A 143 -19.29 1.06 19.24
N LYS A 144 -19.54 0.07 20.11
CA LYS A 144 -19.10 -1.33 19.89
C LYS A 144 -19.75 -1.96 18.66
N LYS A 145 -21.04 -1.68 18.42
CA LYS A 145 -21.76 -2.18 17.25
C LYS A 145 -21.22 -1.57 15.96
N LEU A 146 -20.98 -0.26 15.96
CA LEU A 146 -20.39 0.45 14.82
C LEU A 146 -18.96 0.00 14.53
N GLN A 147 -18.13 -0.19 15.56
CA GLN A 147 -16.77 -0.70 15.42
C GLN A 147 -16.76 -2.11 14.80
N ARG A 148 -17.73 -2.98 15.15
CA ARG A 148 -17.88 -4.29 14.50
C ARG A 148 -18.20 -4.18 13.02
N TYR A 149 -19.11 -3.28 12.63
CA TYR A 149 -19.40 -3.04 11.21
C TYR A 149 -18.19 -2.47 10.46
N LEU A 150 -17.44 -1.57 11.10
CA LEU A 150 -16.23 -1.01 10.53
C LEU A 150 -15.14 -2.08 10.35
N TRP A 151 -15.02 -3.00 11.31
CA TRP A 151 -14.12 -4.16 11.20
C TRP A 151 -14.53 -5.11 10.07
N LEU A 152 -15.82 -5.40 9.91
CA LEU A 152 -16.30 -6.20 8.79
C LEU A 152 -15.98 -5.53 7.45
N LYS A 153 -16.19 -4.21 7.33
CA LYS A 153 -15.80 -3.44 6.14
C LYS A 153 -14.29 -3.51 5.91
N TRP A 154 -13.49 -3.37 6.96
CA TRP A 154 -12.03 -3.45 6.89
C TRP A 154 -11.54 -4.80 6.35
N LEU A 155 -12.16 -5.92 6.74
CA LEU A 155 -11.79 -7.24 6.23
C LEU A 155 -11.97 -7.40 4.72
N ILE A 156 -13.01 -6.78 4.15
CA ILE A 156 -13.39 -6.96 2.74
C ILE A 156 -12.91 -5.82 1.83
N SER A 157 -12.29 -4.78 2.39
CA SER A 157 -11.88 -3.59 1.63
C SER A 157 -10.36 -3.48 1.58
N THR A 158 -9.80 -3.06 0.44
CA THR A 158 -8.38 -2.69 0.32
C THR A 158 -8.07 -1.44 1.17
N ASN A 159 -8.99 -0.49 1.17
CA ASN A 159 -9.02 0.66 2.06
C ASN A 159 -10.46 0.92 2.51
N TYR A 160 -10.72 0.81 3.81
CA TYR A 160 -12.07 0.92 4.36
C TYR A 160 -12.62 2.35 4.43
N VAL A 161 -11.81 3.37 4.13
CA VAL A 161 -12.15 4.78 4.24
C VAL A 161 -12.33 5.46 2.87
N SER A 162 -11.61 5.02 1.84
CA SER A 162 -11.50 5.72 0.55
C SER A 162 -12.86 6.09 -0.08
N ASP A 163 -13.79 5.15 -0.17
CA ASP A 163 -15.11 5.35 -0.77
C ASP A 163 -15.96 6.35 0.03
N TRP A 164 -15.90 6.29 1.36
CA TRP A 164 -16.59 7.25 2.21
C TRP A 164 -15.92 8.63 2.17
N TRP A 165 -14.60 8.68 2.18
CA TRP A 165 -13.86 9.93 2.11
C TRP A 165 -14.21 10.69 0.82
N GLU A 166 -14.07 10.05 -0.33
CA GLU A 166 -14.40 10.62 -1.63
C GLU A 166 -15.86 11.13 -1.66
N LYS A 167 -16.80 10.28 -1.25
CA LYS A 167 -18.22 10.59 -1.30
C LYS A 167 -18.64 11.71 -0.35
N PHE A 168 -18.23 11.65 0.91
CA PHE A 168 -18.75 12.53 1.96
C PHE A 168 -17.94 13.81 2.13
N VAL A 169 -16.63 13.78 1.85
CA VAL A 169 -15.78 14.98 1.97
C VAL A 169 -15.84 15.83 0.71
N TYR A 170 -15.92 15.21 -0.47
CA TYR A 170 -15.89 15.95 -1.74
C TYR A 170 -17.22 15.89 -2.49
N LEU A 171 -17.68 14.70 -2.90
CA LEU A 171 -18.76 14.60 -3.90
C LEU A 171 -20.14 15.02 -3.38
N ARG A 172 -20.37 14.99 -2.07
CA ARG A 172 -21.64 15.45 -1.45
C ARG A 172 -21.67 16.92 -1.10
N GLY A 173 -20.52 17.59 -1.07
CA GLY A 173 -20.44 19.02 -0.80
C GLY A 173 -21.21 19.81 -1.87
N ARG A 174 -22.01 20.79 -1.44
CA ARG A 174 -22.74 21.69 -2.36
C ARG A 174 -22.12 23.08 -2.45
N SER A 175 -21.09 23.35 -1.65
CA SER A 175 -20.35 24.61 -1.70
C SER A 175 -19.55 24.72 -3.00
N PRO A 176 -19.35 25.94 -3.54
CA PRO A 176 -18.52 26.14 -4.73
C PRO A 176 -17.11 25.59 -4.54
N ILE A 177 -16.64 24.79 -5.50
CA ILE A 177 -15.34 24.09 -5.40
C ILE A 177 -14.13 25.03 -5.52
N MET A 178 -14.27 26.15 -6.24
CA MET A 178 -13.14 27.03 -6.60
C MET A 178 -12.36 27.58 -5.41
N VAL A 179 -13.05 27.90 -4.31
CA VAL A 179 -12.44 28.46 -3.09
C VAL A 179 -12.40 27.43 -1.97
N ASN A 180 -13.41 26.57 -1.86
CA ASN A 180 -13.59 25.73 -0.68
C ASN A 180 -12.92 24.35 -0.80
N SER A 181 -12.49 23.93 -1.99
CA SER A 181 -11.97 22.57 -2.20
C SER A 181 -10.77 22.49 -3.12
N ASN A 182 -10.73 23.27 -4.21
CA ASN A 182 -9.61 23.26 -5.13
C ASN A 182 -8.37 23.87 -4.47
N PHE A 183 -7.21 23.27 -4.71
CA PHE A 183 -5.91 23.84 -4.35
C PHE A 183 -5.17 24.27 -5.62
N TYR A 184 -4.27 25.25 -5.48
CA TYR A 184 -3.37 25.65 -6.57
C TYR A 184 -1.93 25.70 -6.05
N GLY A 185 -0.99 25.35 -6.93
CA GLY A 185 0.44 25.52 -6.70
C GLY A 185 1.00 26.56 -7.66
N LEU A 186 2.03 27.29 -7.23
CA LEU A 186 2.77 28.21 -8.10
C LEU A 186 4.13 27.60 -8.41
N ASP A 187 4.44 27.47 -9.69
CA ASP A 187 5.63 26.79 -10.25
C ASP A 187 6.87 27.69 -10.30
N ALA A 188 6.70 29.00 -10.15
CA ALA A 188 7.74 30.00 -10.40
C ALA A 188 8.44 30.53 -9.14
N ALA A 189 8.29 29.90 -7.98
CA ALA A 189 8.91 30.41 -6.74
C ALA A 189 10.46 30.47 -6.83
N TYR A 190 11.08 29.59 -7.62
CA TYR A 190 12.54 29.46 -7.71
C TYR A 190 13.10 29.45 -9.14
N ILE A 191 12.24 29.67 -10.15
CA ILE A 191 12.62 29.64 -11.56
C ILE A 191 12.26 30.99 -12.18
N ARG A 192 13.16 31.54 -13.01
CA ARG A 192 12.88 32.73 -13.84
C ARG A 192 12.46 32.27 -15.24
N PRO A 193 11.16 32.21 -15.55
CA PRO A 193 10.73 31.75 -16.86
C PRO A 193 10.97 32.82 -17.93
N THR A 194 10.91 32.42 -19.20
CA THR A 194 10.91 33.36 -20.33
C THR A 194 9.79 34.39 -20.20
N THR A 195 10.00 35.62 -20.66
CA THR A 195 8.99 36.69 -20.65
C THR A 195 7.88 36.45 -21.68
N ILE A 196 8.12 35.61 -22.69
CA ILE A 196 7.17 35.29 -23.76
C ILE A 196 6.10 34.31 -23.25
N GLN A 197 4.86 34.77 -23.10
CA GLN A 197 3.75 33.97 -22.57
C GLN A 197 3.49 32.68 -23.35
N THR A 198 3.52 32.76 -24.69
CA THR A 198 3.30 31.60 -25.56
C THR A 198 4.40 30.55 -25.41
N ALA A 199 5.66 30.98 -25.28
CA ALA A 199 6.78 30.06 -25.04
C ALA A 199 6.67 29.39 -23.66
N ARG A 200 6.23 30.10 -22.61
CA ARG A 200 5.93 29.49 -21.30
C ARG A 200 4.82 28.45 -21.42
N GLY A 201 3.70 28.81 -22.05
CA GLY A 201 2.58 27.89 -22.25
C GLY A 201 2.98 26.64 -23.02
N ALA A 202 3.75 26.80 -24.10
CA ALA A 202 4.25 25.68 -24.90
C ALA A 202 5.16 24.74 -24.07
N ASN A 203 6.06 25.29 -23.26
CA ASN A 203 6.93 24.48 -22.39
C ASN A 203 6.14 23.71 -21.33
N VAL A 204 5.15 24.34 -20.69
CA VAL A 204 4.28 23.68 -19.69
C VAL A 204 3.49 22.54 -20.33
N VAL A 205 2.90 22.77 -21.49
CA VAL A 205 2.14 21.73 -22.22
C VAL A 205 3.06 20.59 -22.63
N CYS A 206 4.23 20.89 -23.19
CA CYS A 206 5.23 19.88 -23.57
C CYS A 206 5.67 19.03 -22.36
N ALA A 207 6.00 19.67 -21.25
CA ALA A 207 6.37 18.99 -20.01
C ALA A 207 5.23 18.13 -19.46
N ALA A 208 3.98 18.61 -19.51
CA ALA A 208 2.81 17.84 -19.08
C ALA A 208 2.60 16.58 -19.94
N PHE A 209 2.80 16.67 -21.26
CA PHE A 209 2.74 15.50 -22.15
C PHE A 209 3.89 14.53 -21.93
N HIS A 210 5.11 15.02 -21.69
CA HIS A 210 6.25 14.17 -21.34
C HIS A 210 5.96 13.38 -20.06
N TYR A 211 5.52 14.08 -19.00
CA TYR A 211 5.18 13.44 -17.74
C TYR A 211 4.01 12.45 -17.87
N ARG A 212 2.98 12.79 -18.65
CA ARG A 212 1.90 11.84 -18.97
C ARG A 212 2.44 10.59 -19.65
N SER A 213 3.35 10.73 -20.63
CA SER A 213 3.95 9.58 -21.31
C SER A 213 4.74 8.70 -20.34
N GLU A 214 5.50 9.29 -19.42
CA GLU A 214 6.22 8.55 -18.37
C GLU A 214 5.25 7.79 -17.45
N LEU A 215 4.12 8.39 -17.09
CA LEU A 215 3.08 7.74 -16.28
C LEU A 215 2.41 6.59 -17.03
N ASP A 216 2.02 6.81 -18.29
CA ASP A 216 1.36 5.81 -19.13
C ASP A 216 2.29 4.60 -19.37
N HIS A 217 3.60 4.83 -19.49
CA HIS A 217 4.61 3.78 -19.58
C HIS A 217 5.09 3.24 -18.22
N GLN A 218 4.61 3.79 -17.10
CA GLN A 218 5.01 3.43 -15.73
C GLN A 218 6.53 3.58 -15.46
N GLU A 219 7.17 4.52 -16.14
CA GLU A 219 8.61 4.81 -16.04
C GLU A 219 8.96 5.70 -14.84
N THR A 220 7.96 6.39 -14.29
CA THR A 220 8.10 7.13 -13.04
C THR A 220 8.45 6.16 -11.91
N LYS A 221 9.46 6.52 -11.13
CA LYS A 221 9.92 5.70 -10.01
C LYS A 221 8.83 5.60 -8.93
N PRO A 222 8.56 4.40 -8.40
CA PRO A 222 7.61 4.18 -7.31
C PRO A 222 8.10 4.70 -5.95
#